data_AF-A0A2V9ZX29-F1
#
_entry.id   AF-A0A2V9ZX29-F1
#
_cell.length_a   1.000
_cell.length_b   1.000
_cell.length_c   1.000
_cell.angle_alpha   90.00
_cell.angle_beta   90.00
_cell.angle_gamma   90.00
#
_symmetry.space_group_name_H-M   'P 1'
#
loop_
_entity.id
_entity.type
_entity.pdbx_description
1 polymer ?
#
loop_
_entity_poly.entity_id
_entity_poly.type
_entity_poly.pdbx_seq_one_letter_code
_entity_poly.pdbx_strand_id
1 'polypeptide(L)'
;EHLSEPARAVAEMTRVLAHGGALIISTPNLWNYGVLANAVLSKVLPEQWRLRLVRASDSREPEDIFPVRYRANTLTRLSEMFTANGLKIHKLTALAQQRTFFSKTAPVEKLLMTITPGVRLLACGYKA
;
A
#
# COMPACT_ATOMS: atom_id res chain seq x y z
N GLU A 1 -3.16 1.25 -4.09
CA GLU A 1 -1.78 1.17 -4.60
C GLU A 1 -1.64 1.44 -6.10
N HIS A 2 -2.60 0.99 -6.92
CA HIS A 2 -2.60 1.16 -8.38
C HIS A 2 -3.20 2.49 -8.87
N LEU A 3 -3.90 3.22 -8.01
CA LEU A 3 -4.58 4.47 -8.37
C LEU A 3 -3.58 5.53 -8.81
N SER A 4 -3.82 6.09 -10.01
CA SER A 4 -3.12 7.27 -10.52
C SER A 4 -3.48 8.52 -9.70
N GLU A 5 -4.75 8.68 -9.35
CA GLU A 5 -5.28 9.86 -8.66
C GLU A 5 -5.99 9.47 -7.35
N PRO A 6 -5.26 8.97 -6.34
CA PRO A 6 -5.90 8.47 -5.12
C PRO A 6 -6.61 9.58 -4.33
N ALA A 7 -6.15 10.83 -4.42
CA ALA A 7 -6.82 11.99 -3.82
C ALA A 7 -8.24 12.18 -4.35
N ARG A 8 -8.46 12.06 -5.66
CA ARG A 8 -9.79 12.13 -6.28
C ARG A 8 -10.68 10.96 -5.86
N ALA A 9 -10.11 9.75 -5.78
CA ALA A 9 -10.85 8.60 -5.31
C ALA A 9 -11.33 8.78 -3.85
N VAL A 10 -10.46 9.29 -2.97
CA VAL A 10 -10.86 9.59 -1.58
C VAL A 10 -11.87 10.72 -1.51
N ALA A 11 -11.76 11.76 -2.34
CA ALA A 11 -12.75 12.83 -2.42
C ALA A 11 -14.14 12.28 -2.78
N GLU A 12 -14.23 11.43 -3.80
CA GLU A 12 -15.50 10.82 -4.19
C GLU A 12 -16.05 9.88 -3.12
N MET A 13 -15.20 9.08 -2.48
CA MET A 13 -15.60 8.23 -1.35
C MET A 13 -16.17 9.08 -0.21
N THR A 14 -15.51 10.18 0.16
CA THR A 14 -16.01 11.07 1.22
C THR A 14 -17.28 11.82 0.81
N ARG A 15 -17.44 12.17 -0.47
CA ARG A 15 -18.65 12.81 -0.99
C ARG A 15 -19.88 11.92 -0.79
N VAL A 16 -19.76 10.62 -1.10
CA VAL A 16 -20.88 9.66 -1.01
C VAL A 16 -21.13 9.12 0.40
N LEU A 17 -20.20 9.31 1.34
CA LEU A 17 -20.43 8.94 2.74
C LEU A 17 -21.52 9.81 3.37
N ALA A 18 -22.44 9.17 4.11
CA ALA A 18 -23.36 9.86 5.00
C ALA A 18 -22.60 10.51 6.17
N HIS A 19 -23.23 11.49 6.85
CA HIS A 19 -22.70 12.00 8.12
C HIS A 19 -22.57 10.86 9.14
N GLY A 20 -21.46 10.84 9.88
CA GLY A 20 -21.07 9.73 10.75
C GLY A 20 -20.50 8.50 10.03
N GLY A 21 -20.55 8.46 8.69
CA GLY A 21 -19.98 7.37 7.90
C GLY A 21 -18.45 7.32 7.96
N ALA A 22 -17.88 6.12 7.88
CA ALA A 22 -16.45 5.89 7.97
C ALA A 22 -15.83 5.44 6.64
N LEU A 23 -14.64 5.95 6.34
CA LEU A 23 -13.75 5.47 5.28
C LEU A 23 -12.58 4.71 5.91
N ILE A 24 -12.43 3.45 5.50
CA ILE A 24 -11.31 2.60 5.92
C ILE A 24 -10.49 2.24 4.69
N ILE A 25 -9.21 2.61 4.70
CA ILE A 25 -8.26 2.33 3.63
C ILE A 25 -7.19 1.37 4.15
N SER A 26 -6.94 0.32 3.37
CA SER A 26 -5.89 -0.67 3.58
C SER A 26 -4.98 -0.71 2.35
N THR A 27 -3.70 -0.42 2.51
CA THR A 27 -2.72 -0.41 1.40
C THR A 27 -1.39 -1.01 1.84
N PRO A 28 -0.54 -1.50 0.92
CA PRO A 28 0.85 -1.79 1.28
C PRO A 28 1.57 -0.55 1.81
N ASN A 29 2.53 -0.76 2.70
CA ASN A 29 3.40 0.29 3.19
C ASN A 29 4.59 0.46 2.26
N LEU A 30 4.74 1.63 1.65
CA LEU A 30 5.87 1.94 0.76
C LEU A 30 7.23 1.77 1.46
N TRP A 31 7.28 1.91 2.79
CA TRP A 31 8.50 1.75 3.57
C TRP A 31 8.83 0.29 3.94
N ASN A 32 7.97 -0.67 3.60
CA ASN A 32 8.32 -2.08 3.72
C ASN A 32 9.34 -2.44 2.64
N TYR A 33 10.38 -3.20 3.00
CA TYR A 33 11.46 -3.58 2.09
C TYR A 33 10.96 -4.15 0.75
N GLY A 34 9.94 -5.02 0.77
CA GLY A 34 9.43 -5.68 -0.44
C GLY A 34 8.68 -4.70 -1.34
N VAL A 35 7.87 -3.83 -0.74
CA VAL A 35 7.10 -2.80 -1.46
C VAL A 35 8.04 -1.73 -2.03
N LEU A 36 9.04 -1.31 -1.26
CA LEU A 36 10.05 -0.35 -1.69
C LEU A 36 10.88 -0.91 -2.86
N ALA A 37 11.35 -2.16 -2.72
CA ALA A 37 12.06 -2.84 -3.79
C ALA A 37 11.21 -2.91 -5.06
N ASN A 38 9.94 -3.32 -4.95
CA ASN A 38 9.03 -3.35 -6.10
C ASN A 38 8.82 -1.95 -6.72
N ALA A 39 8.70 -0.91 -5.89
CA ALA A 39 8.54 0.47 -6.36
C ALA A 39 9.76 0.98 -7.14
N VAL A 40 10.97 0.64 -6.70
CA VAL A 40 12.23 0.98 -7.39
C VAL A 40 12.34 0.19 -8.68
N LEU A 41 12.15 -1.13 -8.62
CA LEU A 41 12.23 -2.02 -9.78
C LEU A 41 11.20 -1.63 -10.86
N SER A 42 9.99 -1.24 -10.48
CA SER A 42 8.96 -0.79 -11.42
C SER A 42 9.33 0.46 -12.23
N LYS A 43 10.27 1.28 -11.72
CA LYS A 43 10.75 2.49 -12.42
C LYS A 43 11.96 2.22 -13.31
N VAL A 44 12.73 1.17 -13.01
CA VAL A 44 14.03 0.90 -13.63
C VAL A 44 13.95 -0.25 -14.64
N LEU A 45 13.17 -1.29 -14.33
CA LEU A 45 13.10 -2.49 -15.16
C LEU A 45 12.07 -2.37 -16.28
N PRO A 46 12.39 -2.87 -17.49
CA PRO A 46 11.41 -3.09 -18.53
C PRO A 46 10.32 -4.06 -18.05
N GLU A 47 9.08 -3.85 -18.50
CA GLU A 47 7.88 -4.54 -18.04
C GLU A 47 8.00 -6.08 -18.03
N GLN A 48 8.61 -6.66 -19.08
CA GLN A 48 8.86 -8.10 -19.20
C GLN A 48 9.69 -8.70 -18.05
N TRP A 49 10.65 -7.95 -17.49
CA TRP A 49 11.47 -8.41 -16.36
C TRP A 49 10.71 -8.29 -15.04
N ARG A 50 9.87 -7.24 -14.93
CA ARG A 50 8.98 -7.02 -13.78
C ARG A 50 7.99 -8.18 -13.62
N LEU A 51 7.35 -8.61 -14.70
CA LEU A 51 6.37 -9.71 -14.70
C LEU A 51 6.99 -11.05 -14.28
N ARG A 52 8.25 -11.32 -14.69
CA ARG A 52 8.99 -12.53 -14.28
C ARG A 52 9.32 -12.54 -12.78
N LEU A 53 9.69 -11.39 -12.20
CA LEU A 53 9.97 -11.25 -10.77
C LEU A 53 8.71 -11.40 -9.93
N VAL A 54 7.61 -10.78 -10.35
CA VAL A 54 6.33 -10.89 -9.63
C VAL A 54 5.86 -12.34 -9.63
N ARG A 55 5.93 -13.06 -10.76
CA ARG A 55 5.60 -14.50 -10.85
C ARG A 55 6.40 -15.39 -9.88
N ALA A 56 7.64 -15.03 -9.55
CA ALA A 56 8.46 -15.79 -8.59
C ALA A 56 8.01 -15.59 -7.13
N SER A 57 7.26 -14.51 -6.86
CA SER A 57 6.78 -14.12 -5.52
C SER A 57 5.27 -14.29 -5.33
N ASP A 58 4.53 -14.34 -6.44
CA ASP A 58 3.08 -14.23 -6.50
C ASP A 58 2.58 -15.10 -7.65
N SER A 59 1.57 -15.93 -7.40
CA SER A 59 1.08 -16.93 -8.35
C SER A 59 0.13 -16.37 -9.42
N ARG A 60 0.04 -15.04 -9.56
CA ARG A 60 -0.89 -14.37 -10.47
C ARG A 60 -0.37 -14.33 -11.90
N GLU A 61 -1.29 -14.45 -12.86
CA GLU A 61 -0.95 -14.35 -14.28
C GLU A 61 -0.56 -12.90 -14.66
N PRO A 62 0.35 -12.70 -15.63
CA PRO A 62 0.88 -11.39 -16.01
C PRO A 62 -0.19 -10.38 -16.39
N GLU A 63 -1.29 -10.84 -16.97
CA GLU A 63 -2.41 -10.03 -17.42
C GLU A 63 -3.17 -9.39 -16.23
N ASP A 64 -3.04 -9.97 -15.02
CA ASP A 64 -3.62 -9.45 -13.78
C ASP A 64 -2.65 -8.55 -12.99
N ILE A 65 -1.48 -8.24 -13.55
CA ILE A 65 -0.46 -7.40 -12.91
C ILE A 65 -0.63 -5.96 -13.36
N PHE A 66 -1.41 -5.20 -12.58
CA PHE A 66 -1.64 -3.78 -12.84
C PHE A 66 -0.43 -2.90 -12.46
N PRO A 67 -0.20 -1.78 -13.17
CA PRO A 67 0.87 -0.84 -12.83
C PRO A 67 0.70 -0.30 -11.41
N VAL A 68 1.75 -0.40 -10.59
CA VAL A 68 1.77 0.17 -9.25
C VAL A 68 2.13 1.65 -9.31
N ARG A 69 1.41 2.49 -8.56
CA ARG A 69 1.65 3.94 -8.49
C ARG A 69 2.14 4.40 -7.12
N TYR A 70 1.79 3.65 -6.08
CA TYR A 70 2.17 3.89 -4.68
C TYR A 70 1.94 5.32 -4.17
N ARG A 71 0.92 6.01 -4.70
CA ARG A 71 0.61 7.41 -4.38
C ARG A 71 -0.18 7.60 -3.09
N ALA A 72 -0.66 6.53 -2.45
CA ALA A 72 -1.38 6.57 -1.17
C ALA A 72 -0.88 5.47 -0.21
N ASN A 73 0.44 5.27 -0.19
CA ASN A 73 1.09 4.14 0.48
C ASN A 73 2.05 4.59 1.59
N THR A 74 1.86 5.78 2.15
CA THR A 74 2.54 6.27 3.37
C THR A 74 1.50 6.82 4.33
N LEU A 75 1.77 6.74 5.64
CA LEU A 75 0.86 7.27 6.67
C LEU A 75 0.63 8.76 6.48
N THR A 76 1.68 9.53 6.17
CA THR A 76 1.59 10.97 5.90
C THR A 76 0.63 11.29 4.76
N ARG A 77 0.77 10.62 3.60
CA ARG A 77 -0.12 10.85 2.45
C ARG A 77 -1.57 10.47 2.75
N LEU A 78 -1.79 9.36 3.46
CA LEU A 78 -3.13 8.96 3.88
C LEU A 78 -3.75 10.00 4.83
N SER A 79 -2.97 10.50 5.78
CA SER A 79 -3.37 11.57 6.71
C SER A 79 -3.77 12.83 5.96
N GLU A 80 -2.90 13.33 5.08
CA GLU A 80 -3.14 14.52 4.25
C GLU A 80 -4.38 14.37 3.38
N MET A 81 -4.58 13.20 2.76
CA MET A 81 -5.76 12.95 1.94
C MET A 81 -7.06 12.92 2.76
N PHE A 82 -7.02 12.40 4.00
CA PHE A 82 -8.20 12.39 4.86
C PHE A 82 -8.55 13.80 5.32
N THR A 83 -7.57 14.55 5.82
CA THR A 83 -7.78 15.91 6.32
C THR A 83 -8.21 16.86 5.20
N ALA A 84 -7.60 16.76 4.01
CA ALA A 84 -7.98 17.58 2.85
C ALA A 84 -9.43 17.34 2.38
N ASN A 85 -10.02 16.18 2.68
CA ASN A 85 -11.40 15.85 2.32
C ASN A 85 -12.38 15.97 3.50
N GLY A 86 -11.96 16.57 4.63
CA GLY A 86 -12.84 16.81 5.78
C GLY A 86 -13.15 15.56 6.62
N LEU A 87 -12.40 14.47 6.44
CA LEU A 87 -12.50 13.30 7.32
C LEU A 87 -11.71 13.55 8.61
N LYS A 88 -12.32 13.26 9.76
CA LYS A 88 -11.63 13.20 11.05
C LYS A 88 -10.94 11.86 11.18
N ILE A 89 -9.63 11.86 11.41
CA ILE A 89 -8.86 10.62 11.56
C ILE A 89 -9.21 9.97 12.90
N HIS A 90 -9.72 8.74 12.84
CA HIS A 90 -9.95 7.90 14.00
C HIS A 90 -8.73 7.02 14.32
N LYS A 91 -8.10 6.44 13.30
CA LYS A 91 -6.92 5.58 13.46
C LYS A 91 -6.05 5.62 12.22
N LEU A 92 -4.74 5.69 12.43
CA LEU A 92 -3.74 5.64 11.37
C LEU A 92 -2.55 4.82 11.87
N THR A 93 -2.31 3.64 11.29
CA THR A 93 -1.31 2.70 11.81
C THR A 93 -0.70 1.81 10.73
N ALA A 94 0.49 1.27 11.01
CA ALA A 94 1.13 0.24 10.20
C ALA A 94 0.97 -1.13 10.89
N LEU A 95 0.48 -2.11 10.16
CA LEU A 95 0.32 -3.50 10.58
C LEU A 95 1.58 -4.29 10.24
N ALA A 96 2.07 -5.04 11.22
CA ALA A 96 3.30 -5.81 11.08
C ALA A 96 3.14 -7.02 10.15
N GLN A 97 4.19 -7.34 9.39
CA GLN A 97 4.28 -8.58 8.63
C GLN A 97 4.38 -9.76 9.59
N GLN A 98 3.46 -10.73 9.45
CA GLN A 98 3.43 -11.90 10.33
C GLN A 98 4.15 -13.12 9.74
N ARG A 99 4.40 -13.14 8.42
CA ARG A 99 4.97 -14.29 7.70
C ARG A 99 5.92 -13.83 6.62
N THR A 100 6.98 -14.60 6.39
CA THR A 100 7.90 -14.43 5.28
C THR A 100 7.23 -14.78 3.95
N PHE A 101 7.48 -14.00 2.91
CA PHE A 101 7.10 -14.27 1.51
C PHE A 101 7.93 -15.41 0.93
N PHE A 102 9.23 -15.50 1.25
CA PHE A 102 10.15 -16.46 0.64
C PHE A 102 10.75 -17.41 1.67
N SER A 103 10.39 -18.70 1.57
CA SER A 103 10.88 -19.74 2.49
C SER A 103 12.39 -19.99 2.40
N LYS A 104 13.00 -19.85 1.21
CA LYS A 104 14.42 -20.14 0.98
C LYS A 104 15.38 -19.04 1.47
N THR A 105 14.89 -17.81 1.63
CA THR A 105 15.68 -16.65 2.09
C THR A 105 15.20 -16.13 3.45
N ALA A 106 14.52 -16.98 4.21
CA ALA A 106 13.86 -16.61 5.47
C ALA A 106 14.75 -15.89 6.50
N PRO A 107 16.06 -16.22 6.69
CA PRO A 107 16.90 -15.49 7.64
C PRO A 107 17.11 -14.02 7.25
N VAL A 108 17.35 -13.76 5.95
CA VAL A 108 17.52 -12.41 5.42
C VAL A 108 16.20 -11.65 5.48
N GLU A 109 15.11 -12.31 5.12
CA GLU A 109 13.78 -11.71 5.18
C GLU A 109 13.38 -11.36 6.63
N LYS A 110 13.70 -12.23 7.59
CA LYS A 110 13.44 -11.98 9.01
C LYS A 110 14.21 -10.75 9.52
N LEU A 111 15.46 -10.55 9.08
CA LEU A 111 16.20 -9.32 9.38
C LEU A 111 15.50 -8.09 8.78
N LEU A 112 15.08 -8.15 7.52
CA LEU A 112 14.37 -7.05 6.84
C LEU A 112 13.01 -6.75 7.50
N MET A 113 12.31 -7.77 7.98
CA MET A 113 11.08 -7.64 8.77
C MET A 113 11.33 -6.97 10.12
N THR A 114 12.48 -7.20 10.76
CA THR A 114 12.85 -6.48 12.00
C THR A 114 13.07 -4.99 11.74
N ILE A 115 13.68 -4.64 10.60
CA ILE A 115 14.00 -3.25 10.24
C ILE A 115 12.76 -2.52 9.71
N THR A 116 11.91 -3.19 8.92
CA THR A 116 10.72 -2.61 8.29
C THR A 116 9.46 -3.44 8.58
N PRO A 117 9.05 -3.53 9.86
CA PRO A 117 8.03 -4.48 10.29
C PRO A 117 6.66 -4.21 9.68
N GLY A 118 6.31 -2.94 9.46
CA GLY A 118 5.01 -2.57 8.91
C GLY A 118 4.89 -2.89 7.43
N VAL A 119 4.09 -3.90 7.06
CA VAL A 119 3.85 -4.28 5.64
C VAL A 119 2.61 -3.61 5.05
N ARG A 120 1.64 -3.28 5.90
CA ARG A 120 0.34 -2.75 5.48
C ARG A 120 -0.01 -1.54 6.32
N LEU A 121 -0.57 -0.53 5.70
CA LEU A 121 -1.11 0.64 6.37
C LEU A 121 -2.61 0.50 6.50
N LEU A 122 -3.14 0.93 7.63
CA LEU A 122 -4.57 1.04 7.91
C LEU A 122 -4.86 2.49 8.29
N ALA A 123 -5.72 3.14 7.52
CA ALA A 123 -6.25 4.47 7.81
C ALA A 123 -7.77 4.38 7.97
N CYS A 124 -8.30 4.88 9.09
CA CYS A 124 -9.72 4.96 9.38
C CYS A 124 -10.05 6.41 9.72
N GLY A 125 -11.00 6.99 9.01
CA GLY A 125 -11.50 8.34 9.24
C GLY A 125 -13.01 8.37 9.07
N TYR A 126 -13.67 9.30 9.74
CA TYR A 126 -15.11 9.44 9.68
C TYR A 126 -15.50 10.84 9.22
N LYS A 127 -16.63 10.92 8.52
CA LYS A 127 -17.26 12.17 8.10
C LYS A 127 -18.04 12.72 9.27
N ALA A 128 -17.65 13.90 9.75
CA ALA A 128 -18.35 14.59 10.83
C ALA A 128 -19.74 15.08 10.38
#